data_AF-A0A0K2T6N8-F1
#
_entry.id   AF-A0A0K2T6N8-F1
#
_cell.length_a   1.000
_cell.length_b   1.000
_cell.length_c   1.000
_cell.angle_alpha   90.00
_cell.angle_beta   90.00
_cell.angle_gamma   90.00
#
_symmetry.space_group_name_H-M   'P 1'
#
loop_
_entity.id
_entity.type
_entity.pdbx_description
1 polymer ?
#
loop_
_entity_poly.entity_id
_entity_poly.type
_entity_poly.pdbx_seq_one_letter_code
_entity_poly.pdbx_strand_id
1 'polypeptide(L)'
;LKSFIMSEQEAKRQRISDLLDAKIEVAEIMDTVKCSRSLIFKVAKMKKDGRYLSRKEGSGGHNLKRNSEFLGDLKKKIKEDPTKSMNRLSKEFDVDEGTIRRAVKEDLGLPSYRRITHHLLTDTLKERRLQRCKKVRAWIKANGLAKCKKFCVDNMADF
;
A
#
# COMPACT_ATOMS: atom_id res chain seq x y z
N LEU A 1 -23.34 -5.55 -10.65
CA LEU A 1 -22.80 -6.39 -11.74
C LEU A 1 -21.58 -5.69 -12.31
N LYS A 2 -20.35 -6.11 -11.98
CA LYS A 2 -19.15 -5.60 -12.67
C LYS A 2 -19.11 -6.26 -14.05
N SER A 3 -19.25 -5.48 -15.11
CA SER A 3 -19.03 -5.96 -16.48
C SER A 3 -17.60 -6.48 -16.59
N PHE A 4 -17.43 -7.75 -16.99
CA PHE A 4 -16.13 -8.32 -17.30
C PHE A 4 -15.62 -7.68 -18.60
N ILE A 5 -14.78 -6.66 -18.48
CA ILE A 5 -14.15 -6.01 -19.64
C ILE A 5 -12.91 -6.83 -19.98
N MET A 6 -12.98 -7.63 -21.04
CA MET A 6 -11.80 -8.31 -21.59
C MET A 6 -10.74 -7.30 -22.00
N SER A 7 -9.48 -7.56 -21.67
CA SER A 7 -8.40 -6.73 -22.20
C SER A 7 -8.32 -6.85 -23.73
N GLU A 8 -7.86 -5.80 -24.40
CA GLU A 8 -7.76 -5.78 -25.87
C GLU A 8 -6.91 -6.95 -26.41
N GLN A 9 -5.88 -7.34 -25.66
CA GLN A 9 -5.02 -8.48 -26.03
C GLN A 9 -5.71 -9.83 -25.86
N GLU A 10 -6.57 -9.98 -24.84
CA GLU A 10 -7.37 -11.20 -24.65
C GLU A 10 -8.43 -11.32 -25.75
N ALA A 11 -9.07 -10.22 -26.12
CA ALA A 11 -10.01 -10.19 -27.25
C ALA A 11 -9.32 -10.59 -28.56
N LYS A 12 -8.08 -10.11 -28.80
CA LYS A 12 -7.28 -10.52 -29.96
C LYS A 12 -6.96 -12.02 -29.96
N ARG A 13 -6.57 -12.59 -28.82
CA ARG A 13 -6.30 -14.04 -28.69
C ARG A 13 -7.57 -14.88 -28.86
N GLN A 14 -8.71 -14.39 -28.37
CA GLN A 14 -10.00 -15.04 -28.55
C GLN A 14 -10.37 -15.11 -30.04
N ARG A 15 -10.28 -13.97 -30.76
CA ARG A 15 -10.53 -13.94 -32.21
C ARG A 15 -9.64 -14.91 -32.99
N ILE A 16 -8.36 -14.99 -32.64
CA ILE A 16 -7.44 -15.97 -33.25
C ILE A 16 -7.91 -17.40 -32.96
N SER A 17 -8.34 -17.69 -31.73
CA SER A 17 -8.87 -19.01 -31.37
C SER A 17 -10.10 -19.37 -32.20
N ASP A 18 -11.04 -18.44 -32.35
CA ASP A 18 -12.30 -18.65 -33.09
C ASP A 18 -12.02 -18.88 -34.60
N LEU A 19 -11.08 -18.13 -35.19
CA LEU A 19 -10.68 -18.32 -36.59
C LEU A 19 -9.93 -19.65 -36.81
N LEU A 20 -9.16 -20.11 -35.82
CA LEU A 20 -8.54 -21.44 -35.84
C LEU A 20 -9.58 -22.56 -35.72
N ASP A 21 -10.66 -22.36 -34.97
CA ASP A 21 -11.81 -23.29 -34.93
C ASP A 21 -12.52 -23.39 -36.28
N ALA A 22 -12.65 -22.25 -36.97
CA ALA A 22 -13.19 -22.17 -38.31
C ALA A 22 -12.26 -22.75 -39.39
N LYS A 23 -11.07 -23.28 -39.03
CA LYS A 23 -10.07 -23.87 -39.94
C LYS A 23 -9.60 -22.92 -41.04
N ILE A 24 -9.56 -21.62 -40.74
CA ILE A 24 -9.03 -20.60 -41.66
C ILE A 24 -7.51 -20.71 -41.73
N GLU A 25 -6.95 -20.46 -42.91
CA GLU A 25 -5.51 -20.54 -43.14
C GLU A 25 -4.74 -19.48 -42.34
N VAL A 26 -3.54 -19.84 -41.86
CA VAL A 26 -2.75 -18.98 -40.96
C VAL A 26 -2.41 -17.63 -41.61
N ALA A 27 -2.20 -17.59 -42.92
CA ALA A 27 -1.93 -16.36 -43.67
C ALA A 27 -3.12 -15.39 -43.61
N GLU A 28 -4.34 -15.88 -43.82
CA GLU A 28 -5.56 -15.07 -43.78
C GLU A 28 -5.83 -14.55 -42.36
N ILE A 29 -5.52 -15.33 -41.31
CA ILE A 29 -5.62 -14.89 -39.91
C ILE A 29 -4.64 -13.76 -39.62
N MET A 30 -3.42 -13.82 -40.17
CA MET A 30 -2.42 -12.77 -40.00
C MET A 30 -2.91 -11.44 -40.56
N ASP A 31 -3.50 -11.46 -41.75
CA ASP A 31 -4.00 -10.25 -42.43
C ASP A 31 -5.26 -9.70 -41.75
N THR A 32 -6.17 -10.58 -41.35
CA THR A 32 -7.45 -10.21 -40.73
C THR A 32 -7.26 -9.64 -39.33
N VAL A 33 -6.46 -10.31 -38.49
CA VAL A 33 -6.23 -9.91 -37.09
C VAL A 33 -5.05 -8.93 -36.96
N LYS A 34 -4.26 -8.75 -38.03
CA LYS A 34 -3.03 -7.94 -38.07
C LYS A 34 -2.06 -8.35 -36.97
N CYS A 35 -1.72 -9.64 -36.94
CA CYS A 35 -0.87 -10.22 -35.91
C CYS A 35 0.27 -11.08 -36.49
N SER A 36 1.31 -11.31 -35.68
CA SER A 36 2.45 -12.11 -36.11
C SER A 36 2.11 -13.59 -36.13
N ARG A 37 2.69 -14.32 -37.10
CA ARG A 37 2.61 -15.79 -37.21
C ARG A 37 2.92 -16.48 -35.87
N SER A 38 3.92 -16.00 -35.14
CA SER A 38 4.33 -16.53 -33.85
C SER A 38 3.24 -16.43 -32.77
N LEU A 39 2.41 -15.38 -32.79
CA LEU A 39 1.29 -15.25 -31.85
C LEU A 39 0.22 -16.31 -32.13
N ILE A 40 -0.08 -16.56 -33.39
CA ILE A 40 -1.07 -17.57 -33.82
C ILE A 40 -0.64 -18.96 -33.35
N PHE A 41 0.63 -19.34 -33.58
CA PHE A 41 1.14 -20.63 -33.10
C PHE A 41 1.17 -20.74 -31.58
N LYS A 42 1.44 -19.64 -30.86
CA LYS A 42 1.34 -19.62 -29.39
C LYS A 42 -0.10 -19.88 -28.93
N VAL A 43 -1.09 -19.23 -29.55
CA VAL A 43 -2.52 -19.44 -29.23
C VAL A 43 -2.94 -20.87 -29.54
N ALA A 44 -2.57 -21.40 -30.71
CA ALA A 44 -2.83 -22.79 -31.07
C ALA A 44 -2.23 -23.78 -30.06
N LYS A 45 -1.00 -23.52 -29.59
CA LYS A 45 -0.36 -24.31 -28.54
C LYS A 45 -1.10 -24.20 -27.20
N MET A 46 -1.46 -22.99 -26.78
CA MET A 46 -2.21 -22.76 -25.54
C MET A 46 -3.55 -23.52 -25.54
N LYS A 47 -4.23 -23.55 -26.69
CA LYS A 47 -5.48 -24.30 -26.89
C LYS A 47 -5.27 -25.81 -26.81
N LYS A 48 -4.21 -26.34 -27.43
CA LYS A 48 -3.82 -27.77 -27.31
C LYS A 48 -3.48 -28.15 -25.88
N ASP A 49 -2.80 -27.27 -25.15
CA ASP A 49 -2.40 -27.48 -23.75
C ASP A 49 -3.56 -27.24 -22.75
N GLY A 50 -4.77 -26.90 -23.22
CA GLY A 50 -5.91 -26.59 -22.35
C GLY A 50 -5.72 -25.35 -21.46
N ARG A 51 -4.80 -24.44 -21.82
CA ARG A 51 -4.47 -23.25 -21.04
C ARG A 51 -5.41 -22.10 -21.38
N TYR A 52 -5.72 -21.28 -20.37
CA TYR A 52 -6.47 -20.03 -20.57
C TYR A 52 -5.75 -19.10 -21.56
N LEU A 53 -6.51 -18.47 -22.46
CA LEU A 53 -6.02 -17.47 -23.42
C LEU A 53 -5.58 -16.17 -22.75
N SER A 54 -5.91 -15.99 -21.47
CA SER A 54 -5.47 -14.86 -20.66
C SER A 54 -3.96 -14.87 -20.43
N ARG A 55 -3.44 -13.71 -20.02
CA ARG A 55 -2.04 -13.62 -19.60
C ARG A 55 -1.87 -14.40 -18.29
N LYS A 56 -0.96 -15.38 -18.28
CA LYS A 56 -0.52 -15.98 -17.02
C LYS A 56 0.14 -14.89 -16.16
N GLU A 57 -0.25 -14.83 -14.90
CA GLU A 57 0.41 -13.97 -13.94
C GLU A 57 1.92 -14.26 -13.95
N GLY A 58 2.73 -13.20 -13.95
CA GLY A 58 4.18 -13.36 -13.86
C GLY A 58 4.53 -14.02 -12.54
N SER A 59 5.65 -14.73 -12.48
CA SER A 59 6.10 -15.42 -11.27
C SER A 59 6.34 -14.49 -10.07
N GLY A 60 6.39 -13.17 -10.30
CA GLY A 60 6.83 -12.19 -9.31
C GLY A 60 8.33 -12.37 -9.02
N GLY A 61 9.07 -11.27 -8.92
CA GLY A 61 10.43 -11.37 -8.39
C GLY A 61 10.36 -11.89 -6.96
N HIS A 62 11.00 -13.02 -6.67
CA HIS A 62 11.03 -13.60 -5.32
C HIS A 62 12.05 -12.83 -4.47
N ASN A 63 11.58 -11.81 -3.74
CA ASN A 63 12.38 -11.12 -2.75
C ASN A 63 12.57 -11.99 -1.50
N LEU A 64 13.55 -12.90 -1.53
CA LEU A 64 13.84 -13.88 -0.47
C LEU A 64 14.04 -13.25 0.93
N LYS A 65 14.49 -11.99 1.01
CA LYS A 65 14.76 -11.30 2.29
C LYS A 65 13.54 -10.65 2.96
N ARG A 66 12.44 -10.37 2.22
CA ARG A 66 11.20 -9.77 2.79
C ARG A 66 10.23 -10.88 3.20
N ASN A 67 10.67 -11.77 4.10
CA ASN A 67 9.81 -12.82 4.65
C ASN A 67 8.92 -12.27 5.78
N SER A 68 7.89 -13.02 6.16
CA SER A 68 6.94 -12.63 7.21
C SER A 68 7.61 -12.49 8.59
N GLU A 69 8.59 -13.33 8.88
CA GLU A 69 9.38 -13.30 10.12
C GLU A 69 10.19 -12.01 10.25
N PHE A 70 10.95 -11.65 9.21
CA PHE A 70 11.69 -10.39 9.14
C PHE A 70 10.78 -9.18 9.35
N LEU A 71 9.61 -9.16 8.70
CA LEU A 71 8.65 -8.07 8.86
C LEU A 71 8.11 -7.98 10.29
N GLY A 72 7.87 -9.14 10.93
CA GLY A 72 7.47 -9.22 12.33
C GLY A 72 8.52 -8.62 13.26
N ASP A 73 9.78 -8.99 13.08
CA ASP A 73 10.88 -8.52 13.94
C ASP A 73 11.25 -7.06 13.67
N LEU A 74 11.24 -6.62 12.41
CA LEU A 74 11.39 -5.22 12.05
C LEU A 74 10.32 -4.36 12.73
N LYS A 75 9.06 -4.81 12.71
CA LYS A 75 7.95 -4.12 13.38
C LYS A 75 8.13 -4.05 14.89
N LYS A 76 8.68 -5.09 15.54
CA LYS A 76 9.00 -5.07 16.97
C LYS A 76 10.07 -4.02 17.28
N LYS A 77 11.19 -4.02 16.54
CA LYS A 77 12.28 -3.04 16.77
C LYS A 77 11.84 -1.59 16.55
N ILE A 78 11.00 -1.33 15.56
CA ILE A 78 10.44 0.01 15.32
C ILE A 78 9.51 0.43 16.48
N LYS A 79 8.76 -0.51 17.07
CA LYS A 79 7.91 -0.21 18.24
C LYS A 79 8.74 0.06 19.50
N GLU A 80 9.82 -0.68 19.70
CA GLU A 80 10.74 -0.48 20.83
C GLU A 80 11.38 0.90 20.79
N ASP A 81 11.91 1.30 19.63
CA ASP A 81 12.49 2.63 19.44
C ASP A 81 12.07 3.20 18.07
N PRO A 82 11.00 4.01 18.02
CA PRO A 82 10.54 4.63 16.78
C PRO A 82 11.48 5.74 16.28
N THR A 83 12.54 6.07 17.04
CA THR A 83 13.52 7.10 16.68
C THR A 83 14.72 6.53 15.91
N LYS A 84 14.85 5.19 15.86
CA LYS A 84 15.91 4.54 15.07
C LYS A 84 15.79 4.89 13.59
N SER A 85 16.91 5.27 13.00
CA SER A 85 16.99 5.53 11.56
C SER A 85 16.98 4.21 10.77
N MET A 86 16.49 4.29 9.53
CA MET A 86 16.43 3.13 8.62
C MET A 86 17.82 2.53 8.35
N ASN A 87 18.86 3.37 8.27
CA ASN A 87 20.25 2.92 8.12
C ASN A 87 20.78 2.18 9.37
N ARG A 88 20.34 2.54 10.59
CA ARG A 88 20.70 1.75 11.78
C ARG A 88 20.00 0.39 11.78
N LEU A 89 18.72 0.37 11.42
CA LEU A 89 17.98 -0.88 11.26
C LEU A 89 18.60 -1.77 10.17
N SER A 90 19.04 -1.18 9.06
CA SER A 90 19.64 -1.93 7.96
C SER A 90 20.93 -2.66 8.39
N LYS A 91 21.78 -1.99 9.18
CA LYS A 91 22.98 -2.61 9.79
C LYS A 91 22.64 -3.71 10.78
N GLU A 92 21.60 -3.53 11.59
CA GLU A 92 21.18 -4.53 12.58
C GLU A 92 20.58 -5.80 11.94
N PHE A 93 19.96 -5.66 10.77
CA PHE A 93 19.32 -6.77 10.05
C PHE A 93 20.18 -7.32 8.89
N ASP A 94 21.39 -6.79 8.67
CA ASP A 94 22.27 -7.12 7.54
C ASP A 94 21.56 -7.09 6.17
N VAL A 95 20.86 -5.97 5.94
CA VAL A 95 20.15 -5.69 4.70
C VAL A 95 20.49 -4.30 4.19
N ASP A 96 20.28 -4.10 2.90
CA ASP A 96 20.38 -2.78 2.30
C ASP A 96 19.30 -1.83 2.86
N GLU A 97 19.66 -0.55 3.02
CA GLU A 97 18.75 0.49 3.52
C GLU A 97 17.49 0.61 2.65
N GLY A 98 17.63 0.50 1.33
CA GLY A 98 16.51 0.54 0.38
C GLY A 98 15.53 -0.62 0.57
N THR A 99 15.98 -1.76 1.11
CA THR A 99 15.12 -2.89 1.46
C THR A 99 14.29 -2.58 2.71
N ILE A 100 14.92 -2.02 3.75
CA ILE A 100 14.21 -1.56 4.97
C ILE A 100 13.19 -0.49 4.60
N ARG A 101 13.57 0.50 3.80
CA ARG A 101 12.69 1.59 3.41
C ARG A 101 11.43 1.11 2.69
N ARG A 102 11.59 0.17 1.75
CA ARG A 102 10.47 -0.45 1.04
C ARG A 102 9.63 -1.30 1.98
N ALA A 103 10.25 -2.12 2.84
CA ALA A 103 9.52 -2.93 3.82
C ALA A 103 8.67 -2.07 4.77
N VAL A 104 9.22 -0.96 5.28
CA VAL A 104 8.49 -0.04 6.16
C VAL A 104 7.35 0.67 5.43
N LYS A 105 7.58 1.14 4.20
CA LYS A 105 6.60 1.91 3.43
C LYS A 105 5.50 1.05 2.80
N GLU A 106 5.87 -0.04 2.15
CA GLU A 106 4.97 -0.87 1.34
C GLU A 106 4.35 -2.01 2.16
N ASP A 107 5.13 -2.76 2.95
CA ASP A 107 4.60 -3.92 3.68
C ASP A 107 3.98 -3.54 5.02
N LEU A 108 4.67 -2.70 5.79
CA LEU A 108 4.20 -2.27 7.11
C LEU A 108 3.26 -1.05 7.04
N GLY A 109 3.28 -0.31 5.92
CA GLY A 109 2.44 0.87 5.71
C GLY A 109 2.71 2.00 6.71
N LEU A 110 3.92 2.10 7.26
CA LEU A 110 4.26 3.08 8.29
C LEU A 110 4.82 4.36 7.66
N PRO A 111 4.11 5.50 7.74
CA PRO A 111 4.64 6.79 7.33
C PRO A 111 5.64 7.34 8.36
N SER A 112 6.70 8.00 7.89
CA SER A 112 7.60 8.75 8.77
C SER A 112 7.04 10.15 9.02
N TYR A 113 6.65 10.43 10.27
CA TYR A 113 6.22 11.77 10.67
C TYR A 113 7.40 12.61 11.20
N ARG A 114 7.39 13.91 10.91
CA ARG A 114 8.31 14.86 11.54
C ARG A 114 7.92 15.02 13.01
N ARG A 115 8.87 14.82 13.92
CA ARG A 115 8.65 15.07 15.35
C ARG A 115 8.64 16.57 15.60
N ILE A 116 7.61 17.05 16.28
CA ILE A 116 7.49 18.43 16.75
C ILE A 116 8.00 18.49 18.18
N THR A 117 8.86 19.47 18.47
CA THR A 117 9.34 19.74 19.82
C THR A 117 8.29 20.56 20.57
N HIS A 118 7.92 20.11 21.77
CA HIS A 118 7.03 20.83 22.67
C HIS A 118 7.63 20.84 24.08
N HIS A 119 7.12 21.71 24.93
CA HIS A 119 7.54 21.78 26.33
C HIS A 119 7.28 20.45 27.05
N LEU A 120 8.30 19.91 27.69
CA LEU A 120 8.18 18.68 28.49
C LEU A 120 7.31 18.92 29.72
N LEU A 121 6.23 18.16 29.88
CA LEU A 121 5.33 18.30 31.02
C LEU A 121 5.95 17.67 32.28
N THR A 122 6.26 18.50 33.28
CA THR A 122 6.60 18.02 34.63
C THR A 122 5.38 17.40 35.30
N ASP A 123 5.58 16.53 36.28
CA ASP A 123 4.48 15.82 36.94
C ASP A 123 3.52 16.78 37.67
N THR A 124 4.04 17.88 38.22
CA THR A 124 3.24 18.94 38.82
C THR A 124 2.35 19.65 37.78
N LEU A 125 2.84 19.87 36.56
CA LEU A 125 2.04 20.41 35.46
C LEU A 125 0.98 19.41 35.00
N LYS A 126 1.30 18.12 34.91
CA LYS A 126 0.33 17.06 34.54
C LYS A 126 -0.83 17.03 35.54
N GLU A 127 -0.54 17.03 36.83
CA GLU A 127 -1.57 17.01 37.88
C GLU A 127 -2.45 18.26 37.81
N ARG A 128 -1.84 19.45 37.68
CA ARG A 128 -2.59 20.71 37.56
C ARG A 128 -3.49 20.73 36.33
N ARG A 129 -2.99 20.25 35.18
CA ARG A 129 -3.80 20.13 33.95
C ARG A 129 -4.94 19.15 34.15
N LEU A 130 -4.70 17.98 34.76
CA LEU A 130 -5.72 16.98 35.02
C LEU A 130 -6.84 17.54 35.91
N GLN A 131 -6.50 18.22 37.01
CA GLN A 131 -7.46 18.83 37.92
C GLN A 131 -8.31 19.90 37.21
N ARG A 132 -7.69 20.78 36.41
CA ARG A 132 -8.41 21.79 35.62
C ARG A 132 -9.34 21.15 34.61
N CYS A 133 -8.88 20.14 33.86
CA CYS A 133 -9.70 19.41 32.89
C CYS A 133 -10.89 18.69 33.55
N LYS A 134 -10.70 18.07 34.73
CA LYS A 134 -11.78 17.45 35.50
C LYS A 134 -12.85 18.47 35.89
N LYS A 135 -12.44 19.65 36.38
CA LYS A 135 -13.36 20.75 36.73
C LYS A 135 -14.15 21.25 35.52
N VAL A 136 -13.47 21.52 34.41
CA VAL A 136 -14.12 21.95 33.15
C VAL A 136 -15.10 20.87 32.66
N ARG A 137 -14.72 19.59 32.69
CA ARG A 137 -15.59 18.48 32.30
C ARG A 137 -16.84 18.40 33.18
N ALA A 138 -16.69 18.52 34.50
CA ALA A 138 -17.82 18.51 35.44
C ALA A 138 -18.76 19.68 35.18
N TRP A 139 -18.21 20.87 34.96
CA TRP A 139 -18.99 22.07 34.64
C TRP A 139 -19.77 21.93 33.33
N ILE A 140 -19.13 21.40 32.26
CA ILE A 140 -19.79 21.14 30.97
C ILE A 140 -20.93 20.14 31.13
N LYS A 141 -20.74 19.08 31.92
CA LYS A 141 -21.77 18.05 32.17
C LYS A 141 -23.00 18.64 32.87
N ALA A 142 -22.80 19.57 33.81
CA ALA A 142 -23.88 20.21 34.55
C ALA A 142 -24.63 21.30 33.76
N ASN A 143 -23.91 22.06 32.91
CA ASN A 143 -24.46 23.27 32.28
C ASN A 143 -24.74 23.13 30.78
N GLY A 144 -24.25 22.06 30.13
CA GLY A 144 -24.32 21.87 28.69
C GLY A 144 -23.28 22.70 27.92
N LEU A 145 -22.87 22.22 26.74
CA LEU A 145 -21.81 22.86 25.94
C LEU A 145 -22.22 24.27 25.43
N ALA A 146 -23.51 24.47 25.15
CA ALA A 146 -24.05 25.70 24.58
C ALA A 146 -24.01 26.93 25.51
N LYS A 147 -23.89 26.73 26.84
CA LYS A 147 -23.75 27.84 27.80
C LYS A 147 -22.31 28.31 27.98
N CYS A 148 -21.33 27.62 27.38
CA CYS A 148 -19.92 27.99 27.48
C CYS A 148 -19.60 29.13 26.50
N LYS A 149 -19.85 30.38 26.89
CA LYS A 149 -19.35 31.56 26.16
C LYS A 149 -17.83 31.66 26.37
N LYS A 150 -17.05 30.93 25.56
CA LYS A 150 -15.59 31.04 25.54
C LYS A 150 -15.19 32.17 24.60
N PHE A 151 -14.74 33.29 25.17
CA PHE A 151 -13.85 34.20 24.48
C PHE A 151 -12.42 33.76 24.82
N CYS A 152 -11.75 33.08 23.89
CA CYS A 152 -10.32 32.83 24.00
C CYS A 152 -9.59 34.00 23.34
N VAL A 153 -8.75 34.68 24.10
CA VAL A 153 -7.82 35.69 23.56
C VAL A 153 -6.46 35.02 23.53
N ASP A 154 -6.09 34.48 22.38
CA ASP A 154 -4.71 34.09 22.13
C ASP A 154 -4.02 35.34 21.58
N ASN A 155 -3.18 35.98 22.39
CA ASN A 155 -2.29 37.02 21.89
C ASN A 155 -1.32 36.34 20.92
N MET A 156 -1.59 36.46 19.62
CA MET A 156 -0.68 36.11 18.54
C MET A 156 0.49 37.09 18.62
N ALA A 157 1.46 36.80 19.49
CA ALA A 157 2.78 37.40 19.35
C ALA A 157 3.40 36.72 18.14
N ASP A 158 3.36 37.41 17.01
CA ASP A 158 4.09 37.07 15.80
C ASP A 158 5.58 36.91 16.17
N PHE A 159 6.11 35.73 15.87
CA PHE A 159 7.53 35.39 16.00
C PHE A 159 8.38 36.11 14.94
#